data_AF-A0A968EUR8-F1
#
_entry.id   AF-A0A968EUR8-F1
#
_cell.length_a   1.000
_cell.length_b   1.000
_cell.length_c   1.000
_cell.angle_alpha   90.00
_cell.angle_beta   90.00
_cell.angle_gamma   90.00
#
_symmetry.space_group_name_H-M   'P 1'
#
loop_
_entity.id
_entity.type
_entity.pdbx_description
1 polymer ?
#
loop_
_entity_poly.entity_id
_entity_poly.type
_entity_poly.pdbx_seq_one_letter_code
_entity_poly.pdbx_strand_id
1 'polypeptide(L)'
;DLVVSVHTGYTDLGSGRPGGGGVDLAYADPVRVDRVAADFPDLRLVLAHPGWPWQDELLAVAMHKPNVWLEFSGRSPSLLTP
;
A
#
# COMPACT_ATOMS: atom_id res chain seq x y z
N ASP A 1 14.46 -9.87 13.33
CA ASP A 1 13.35 -10.23 12.42
C ASP A 1 12.16 -9.30 12.57
N LEU A 2 12.32 -8.04 12.16
CA LEU A 2 11.23 -7.07 12.16
C LEU A 2 10.49 -7.14 10.81
N VAL A 3 9.16 -7.13 10.86
CA VAL A 3 8.29 -6.98 9.68
C VAL A 3 7.55 -5.65 9.83
N VAL A 4 7.57 -4.85 8.78
CA VAL A 4 6.87 -3.56 8.73
C VAL A 4 5.69 -3.65 7.79
N SER A 5 4.49 -3.41 8.32
CA SER A 5 3.27 -3.28 7.53
C SER A 5 3.06 -1.82 7.14
N VAL A 6 2.83 -1.57 5.85
CA VAL A 6 2.60 -0.26 5.27
C VAL A 6 1.23 -0.26 4.62
N HIS A 7 0.41 0.71 4.97
CA HIS A 7 -0.92 0.87 4.38
C HIS A 7 -0.80 1.62 3.06
N THR A 8 -1.25 1.01 1.96
CA THR A 8 -1.16 1.59 0.61
C THR A 8 -2.53 1.73 -0.05
N GLY A 9 -2.65 2.68 -0.97
CA GLY A 9 -3.92 3.01 -1.62
C GLY A 9 -4.99 3.51 -0.63
N TYR A 10 -6.24 3.35 -1.05
CA TYR A 10 -7.40 3.76 -0.27
C TYR A 10 -7.71 2.78 0.88
N THR A 11 -7.76 3.31 2.11
CA THR A 11 -7.85 2.52 3.36
C THR A 11 -9.14 2.75 4.15
N ASP A 12 -10.09 3.49 3.57
CA ASP A 12 -11.29 4.00 4.26
C ASP A 12 -11.03 5.04 5.37
N LEU A 13 -9.76 5.32 5.68
CA LEU A 13 -9.40 6.32 6.68
C LEU A 13 -9.83 7.71 6.20
N GLY A 14 -10.72 8.35 6.97
CA GLY A 14 -11.21 9.69 6.67
C GLY A 14 -12.42 9.72 5.71
N SER A 15 -12.89 8.58 5.21
CA SER A 15 -14.08 8.50 4.37
C SER A 15 -15.31 9.13 5.04
N GLY A 16 -16.05 9.91 4.27
CA GLY A 16 -17.26 10.59 4.74
C GLY A 16 -17.01 11.80 5.65
N ARG A 17 -15.76 12.11 6.01
CA ARG A 17 -15.43 13.33 6.76
C ARG A 17 -15.19 14.50 5.79
N PRO A 18 -15.53 15.76 6.17
CA PRO A 18 -15.16 16.93 5.40
C PRO A 18 -13.65 16.95 5.09
N GLY A 19 -13.29 17.08 3.81
CA GLY A 19 -11.90 17.07 3.36
C GLY A 19 -11.10 15.80 3.71
N GLY A 20 -11.77 14.65 3.91
CA GLY A 20 -11.10 13.41 4.30
C GLY A 20 -10.49 13.45 5.70
N GLY A 21 -10.86 14.43 6.54
CA GLY A 21 -10.21 14.65 7.83
C GLY A 21 -8.72 15.05 7.73
N GLY A 22 -8.30 15.57 6.58
CA GLY A 22 -6.90 15.94 6.31
C GLY A 22 -6.01 14.78 5.86
N VAL A 23 -6.58 13.60 5.61
CA VAL A 23 -5.86 12.48 5.00
C VAL A 23 -5.60 12.80 3.54
N ASP A 24 -4.32 12.82 3.16
CA ASP A 24 -3.89 12.96 1.78
C ASP A 24 -3.51 11.58 1.22
N LEU A 25 -4.30 11.12 0.25
CA LEU A 25 -4.13 9.81 -0.38
C LEU A 25 -2.80 9.68 -1.11
N ALA A 26 -2.17 10.79 -1.53
CA ALA A 26 -0.88 10.75 -2.22
C ALA A 26 0.21 10.10 -1.37
N TYR A 27 0.12 10.15 -0.04
CA TYR A 27 1.09 9.48 0.84
C TYR A 27 0.96 7.95 0.85
N ALA A 28 -0.16 7.40 0.35
CA ALA A 28 -0.42 5.98 0.29
C ALA A 28 0.01 5.34 -1.05
N ASP A 29 0.61 6.10 -1.96
CA ASP A 29 1.08 5.57 -3.25
C ASP A 29 2.30 4.64 -3.06
N PRO A 30 2.20 3.38 -3.53
CA PRO A 30 3.16 2.30 -3.27
C PRO A 30 4.55 2.53 -3.88
N VAL A 31 4.71 3.39 -4.90
CA VAL A 31 6.03 3.74 -5.46
C VAL A 31 6.95 4.33 -4.39
N ARG A 32 6.40 4.99 -3.36
CA ARG A 32 7.21 5.49 -2.23
C ARG A 32 7.89 4.36 -1.45
N VAL A 33 7.29 3.17 -1.43
CA VAL A 33 7.87 2.00 -0.76
C VAL A 33 9.00 1.36 -1.58
N ASP A 34 9.01 1.52 -2.91
CA ASP A 34 10.09 1.00 -3.77
C ASP A 34 11.47 1.47 -3.32
N ARG A 35 11.58 2.78 -3.00
CA ARG A 35 12.82 3.38 -2.51
C ARG A 35 13.24 2.80 -1.16
N VAL A 36 12.30 2.65 -0.23
CA VAL A 36 12.58 2.06 1.09
C VAL A 36 13.04 0.61 0.94
N ALA A 37 12.39 -0.17 0.08
CA ALA A 37 12.78 -1.55 -0.19
C ALA A 37 14.19 -1.67 -0.79
N ALA A 38 14.59 -0.70 -1.63
CA ALA A 38 15.93 -0.62 -2.20
C ALA A 38 17.00 -0.20 -1.18
N ASP A 39 16.71 0.80 -0.33
CA ASP A 39 17.64 1.32 0.67
C ASP A 39 17.86 0.30 1.82
N PHE A 40 16.87 -0.56 2.10
CA PHE A 40 16.90 -1.55 3.18
C PHE A 40 16.55 -2.96 2.65
N PRO A 41 17.46 -3.62 1.89
CA PRO A 41 17.15 -4.88 1.21
C PRO A 41 16.84 -6.05 2.15
N ASP A 42 17.35 -6.01 3.39
CA ASP A 42 17.09 -7.05 4.39
C ASP A 42 15.79 -6.83 5.19
N LEU A 43 15.16 -5.65 5.05
CA LEU A 43 13.91 -5.35 5.74
C LEU A 43 12.73 -6.00 5.02
N ARG A 44 11.88 -6.69 5.78
CA ARG A 44 10.63 -7.27 5.25
C ARG A 44 9.50 -6.25 5.31
N LEU A 45 8.96 -5.93 4.13
CA LEU A 45 7.88 -4.97 3.95
C LEU A 45 6.61 -5.70 3.50
N VAL A 46 5.49 -5.37 4.11
CA VAL A 46 4.16 -5.91 3.74
C VAL A 46 3.28 -4.73 3.34
N LEU A 47 2.84 -4.68 2.08
CA LEU A 47 1.89 -3.68 1.59
C LEU A 47 0.48 -4.17 1.85
N ALA A 48 -0.19 -3.50 2.79
CA ALA A 48 -1.58 -3.74 3.12
C ALA A 48 -2.49 -3.00 2.14
N HIS A 49 -3.63 -3.64 1.87
CA HIS A 49 -4.66 -3.24 0.91
C HIS A 49 -4.22 -3.41 -0.55
N PRO A 50 -5.17 -3.41 -1.49
CA PRO A 50 -4.90 -3.75 -2.88
C PRO A 50 -4.35 -2.57 -3.68
N GLY A 51 -4.04 -1.44 -3.03
CA GLY A 51 -3.37 -0.31 -3.67
C GLY A 51 -4.25 0.67 -4.41
N TRP A 52 -5.59 0.52 -4.48
CA TRP A 52 -6.46 1.43 -5.27
C TRP A 52 -6.17 2.92 -5.00
N PRO A 53 -5.94 3.76 -6.04
CA PRO A 53 -6.03 3.47 -7.49
C PRO A 53 -4.70 3.06 -8.17
N TRP A 54 -3.68 2.68 -7.40
CA TRP A 54 -2.31 2.35 -7.84
C TRP A 54 -2.00 0.85 -7.84
N GLN A 55 -2.94 0.00 -8.24
CA GLN A 55 -2.72 -1.45 -8.19
C GLN A 55 -1.58 -1.89 -9.11
N ASP A 56 -1.43 -1.24 -10.26
CA ASP A 56 -0.39 -1.57 -11.23
C ASP A 56 0.99 -1.24 -10.65
N GLU A 57 1.14 -0.09 -10.00
CA GLU A 57 2.37 0.28 -9.30
C GLU A 57 2.66 -0.62 -8.11
N LEU A 58 1.65 -0.95 -7.30
CA LEU A 58 1.78 -1.89 -6.17
C LEU A 58 2.31 -3.24 -6.64
N LEU A 59 1.74 -3.78 -7.73
CA LEU A 59 2.20 -5.02 -8.35
C LEU A 59 3.61 -4.87 -8.91
N ALA A 60 3.93 -3.76 -9.58
CA ALA A 60 5.27 -3.52 -10.12
C ALA A 60 6.34 -3.52 -9.02
N VAL A 61 6.09 -2.86 -7.89
CA VAL A 61 7.01 -2.85 -6.74
C VAL A 61 7.18 -4.26 -6.16
N ALA A 62 6.09 -4.97 -5.90
CA ALA A 62 6.15 -6.31 -5.30
C ALA A 62 6.80 -7.35 -6.23
N MET A 63 6.59 -7.25 -7.55
CA MET A 63 7.27 -8.11 -8.53
C MET A 63 8.77 -7.79 -8.65
N HIS A 64 9.16 -6.53 -8.46
CA HIS A 64 10.55 -6.08 -8.60
C HIS A 64 11.39 -6.32 -7.34
N LYS A 65 10.78 -6.25 -6.15
CA LYS A 65 11.50 -6.27 -4.86
C LYS A 65 11.21 -7.56 -4.08
N PRO A 66 12.18 -8.49 -3.93
CA PRO A 66 11.95 -9.77 -3.26
C PRO A 66 11.67 -9.65 -1.75
N ASN A 67 11.96 -8.49 -1.15
CA ASN A 67 11.69 -8.18 0.25
C ASN A 67 10.34 -7.48 0.49
N VAL A 68 9.52 -7.33 -0.56
CA VAL A 68 8.17 -6.73 -0.51
C VAL A 68 7.10 -7.81 -0.74
N TRP A 69 6.10 -7.83 0.13
CA TRP A 69 5.00 -8.79 0.11
C TRP A 69 3.65 -8.06 0.06
N LEU A 70 2.63 -8.69 -0.54
CA LEU A 70 1.27 -8.14 -0.62
C LEU A 70 0.34 -8.82 0.38
N GLU A 71 -0.56 -8.03 0.98
CA GLU A 71 -1.53 -8.46 1.97
C GLU A 71 -2.95 -8.02 1.54
N PHE A 72 -3.87 -8.98 1.47
CA PHE A 72 -5.20 -8.80 0.85
C PHE A 72 -6.38 -8.92 1.83
N SER A 73 -6.14 -8.95 3.15
CA SER A 73 -7.23 -8.92 4.12
C SER A 73 -7.83 -7.51 4.22
N GLY A 74 -9.12 -7.44 4.59
CA GLY A 74 -9.78 -6.17 4.92
C GLY A 74 -10.90 -5.73 3.97
N ARG A 75 -10.87 -6.09 2.67
CA ARG A 75 -12.02 -5.88 1.75
C ARG A 75 -12.12 -6.99 0.71
N SER A 76 -13.36 -7.41 0.41
CA SER A 76 -13.64 -8.33 -0.70
C SER A 76 -13.06 -7.77 -2.00
N PRO A 77 -12.40 -8.58 -2.85
CA PRO A 77 -11.90 -8.16 -4.15
C PRO A 77 -12.96 -7.48 -5.03
N SER A 78 -14.21 -7.88 -4.88
CA SER A 78 -15.36 -7.29 -5.60
C SER A 78 -15.72 -5.86 -5.17
N LEU A 79 -15.08 -5.31 -4.12
CA LEU A 79 -15.36 -3.99 -3.55
C LEU A 79 -14.15 -3.03 -3.66
N LEU A 80 -13.15 -3.40 -4.46
CA LEU A 80 -11.87 -2.68 -4.56
C LEU A 80 -11.84 -1.64 -5.69
N THR A 81 -12.80 -1.72 -6.60
CA THR A 81 -12.97 -0.85 -7.75
C THR A 81 -14.42 -0.35 -7.75
N PRO A 82 -14.70 0.93 -8.00
CA PRO A 82 -16.06 1.43 -8.16
C PRO A 82 -16.86 0.68 -9.23
#